data_AF-A0A223S054-F1
#
_entry.id   AF-A0A223S054-F1
#
_cell.length_a   1.000
_cell.length_b   1.000
_cell.length_c   1.000
_cell.angle_alpha   90.00
_cell.angle_beta   90.00
_cell.angle_gamma   90.00
#
_symmetry.space_group_name_H-M   'P 1'
#
loop_
_entity.id
_entity.type
_entity.pdbx_description
1 polymer ?
#
loop_
_entity_poly.entity_id
_entity_poly.type
_entity_poly.pdbx_seq_one_letter_code
_entity_poly.pdbx_strand_id
1 'polypeptide(L)' 'MYESIVRTVVPVIVGVLLAQAARIGLDLPEGAMTEIVTVVVTATYYAVARLVEEHVSPLVGRLMLSAGLTRGRPVYGP' A
#
# COMPACT_ATOMS: atom_id res chain seq x y z
N MET A 1 4.39 -9.25 -8.85
CA MET A 1 4.93 -7.90 -9.18
C MET A 1 5.21 -7.08 -7.93
N TYR A 2 4.30 -7.02 -6.94
CA TYR A 2 4.55 -6.38 -5.63
C TYR A 2 5.75 -6.97 -4.88
N GLU A 3 5.87 -8.30 -4.84
CA GLU A 3 6.91 -8.99 -4.05
C GLU A 3 8.34 -8.65 -4.50
N SER A 4 8.58 -8.51 -5.81
CA SER A 4 9.89 -8.12 -6.35
C SER A 4 10.25 -6.67 -6.01
N ILE A 5 9.26 -5.78 -5.88
CA ILE A 5 9.48 -4.37 -5.52
C ILE A 5 9.80 -4.26 -4.02
N VAL A 6 9.07 -4.98 -3.17
CA VAL A 6 9.34 -4.95 -1.72
C VAL A 6 10.75 -5.47 -1.42
N ARG A 7 11.19 -6.54 -2.08
CA ARG A 7 12.54 -7.12 -1.90
C ARG A 7 13.68 -6.23 -2.39
N THR A 8 13.42 -5.17 -3.15
CA THR A 8 14.44 -4.20 -3.59
C THR A 8 14.34 -2.88 -2.84
N VAL A 9 13.13 -2.37 -2.65
CA VAL A 9 12.89 -1.07 -2.02
C VAL A 9 13.16 -1.10 -0.52
N VAL A 10 12.74 -2.15 0.19
CA VAL A 10 12.96 -2.28 1.64
C VAL A 10 14.46 -2.24 1.99
N PRO A 11 15.32 -3.11 1.42
CA PRO A 11 16.74 -3.09 1.77
C PRO A 11 17.44 -1.78 1.37
N VAL A 12 17.03 -1.12 0.29
CA VAL A 12 17.56 0.21 -0.07
C VAL A 12 17.20 1.26 0.97
N ILE A 13 15.93 1.31 1.39
CA ILE A 13 15.47 2.26 2.42
C ILE A 13 16.18 2.00 3.75
N VAL A 14 16.26 0.73 4.18
CA VAL A 14 16.95 0.32 5.41
C VAL A 14 18.41 0.74 5.36
N GLY A 15 19.12 0.46 4.26
CA GLY A 15 20.52 0.84 4.11
C GLY A 15 20.74 2.36 4.21
N VAL A 16 19.86 3.16 3.61
CA VAL A 16 19.91 4.63 3.71
C VAL A 16 19.67 5.08 5.16
N LEU A 17 18.69 4.50 5.85
CA LEU A 17 18.35 4.88 7.22
C LEU A 17 19.46 4.50 8.20
N LEU A 18 20.03 3.30 8.07
CA LEU A 18 21.17 2.85 8.87
C LEU A 18 22.43 3.70 8.60
N ALA A 19 22.72 4.02 7.33
CA ALA A 19 23.84 4.89 6.99
C ALA A 19 23.70 6.29 7.61
N GLN A 20 22.48 6.84 7.66
CA GLN A 20 22.24 8.13 8.31
C GLN A 20 22.26 8.04 9.84
N ALA A 21 21.73 6.95 10.41
CA ALA A 21 21.82 6.68 11.85
C ALA A 21 23.28 6.58 12.31
N ALA A 22 24.12 5.90 11.53
CA ALA A 22 25.54 5.80 11.80
C ALA A 22 26.24 7.17 11.78
N ARG A 23 25.83 8.11 10.90
CA ARG A 23 26.40 9.47 10.86
C ARG A 23 26.10 10.30 12.12
N ILE A 24 24.99 10.03 12.79
CA ILE A 24 24.62 10.69 14.05
C ILE A 24 25.06 9.89 15.28
N GLY A 25 25.84 8.82 15.10
CA GLY A 25 26.35 7.98 16.18
C GLY A 25 25.34 7.01 16.79
N LEU A 26 24.21 6.79 16.11
CA LEU A 26 23.19 5.81 16.51
C LEU A 26 23.49 4.46 15.85
N ASP A 27 23.74 3.45 16.68
CA ASP A 27 23.83 2.07 16.23
C ASP A 27 22.45 1.43 16.32
N LEU A 28 21.83 1.20 15.16
CA LEU A 28 20.50 0.61 15.05
C LEU A 28 20.63 -0.82 14.49
N PRO A 29 20.01 -1.83 15.14
CA PRO A 29 20.05 -3.20 14.65
C PRO A 29 19.34 -3.32 13.29
N GLU A 30 20.06 -3.80 12.29
CA GLU A 30 19.57 -3.93 10.90
C GLU A 30 18.30 -4.78 10.79
N GLY A 31 18.23 -5.88 11.55
CA GLY A 31 17.06 -6.75 11.58
C GLY A 31 15.79 -6.02 12.01
N ALA A 32 15.87 -5.27 13.12
CA ALA A 32 14.73 -4.51 13.63
C ALA A 32 14.31 -3.40 12.65
N MET A 33 15.29 -2.73 12.02
CA MET A 33 14.99 -1.69 11.05
C MET A 33 14.30 -2.25 9.80
N THR A 34 14.72 -3.43 9.36
CA THR A 34 14.10 -4.14 8.23
C THR A 34 12.66 -4.54 8.53
N GLU A 35 12.38 -5.06 9.73
CA GLU A 35 11.03 -5.39 10.15
C GLU A 35 10.13 -4.14 10.17
N ILE A 36 10.59 -3.05 10.79
CA ILE A 36 9.84 -1.79 10.87
C ILE A 36 9.52 -1.26 9.47
N VAL A 37 10.52 -1.17 8.59
CA VAL A 37 10.33 -0.67 7.22
C VAL A 37 9.36 -1.57 6.45
N THR A 38 9.46 -2.89 6.61
CA THR A 38 8.54 -3.84 5.96
C THR A 38 7.09 -3.63 6.40
N VAL A 39 6.85 -3.45 7.71
CA VAL A 39 5.52 -3.17 8.26
C VAL A 39 4.98 -1.84 7.72
N VAL A 40 5.80 -0.79 7.72
CA VAL A 40 5.39 0.54 7.23
C VAL A 40 5.04 0.51 5.74
N VAL A 41 5.88 -0.12 4.91
CA VAL A 41 5.62 -0.25 3.47
C VAL A 41 4.35 -1.05 3.21
N THR A 42 4.15 -2.15 3.94
CA THR A 42 2.95 -2.99 3.80
C THR A 42 1.69 -2.25 4.24
N ALA A 43 1.72 -1.58 5.38
CA ALA A 43 0.61 -0.76 5.86
C ALA A 43 0.27 0.35 4.85
N THR A 44 1.30 1.01 4.30
CA THR A 44 1.11 2.06 3.28
C THR A 44 0.48 1.49 2.02
N TYR A 45 0.93 0.33 1.54
CA TYR A 45 0.36 -0.33 0.36
C TYR A 45 -1.14 -0.59 0.54
N TYR A 46 -1.54 -1.18 1.67
CA TYR A 46 -2.95 -1.46 1.95
C TYR A 46 -3.76 -0.19 2.22
N ALA A 47 -3.19 0.81 2.90
CA ALA A 47 -3.86 2.09 3.13
C ALA A 47 -4.15 2.81 1.81
N VAL A 48 -3.19 2.85 0.89
CA VAL A 48 -3.38 3.44 -0.45
C VAL A 48 -4.40 2.63 -1.24
N ALA A 49 -4.30 1.30 -1.24
CA ALA A 49 -5.29 0.45 -1.90
C ALA A 49 -6.70 0.71 -1.35
N ARG A 50 -6.84 0.85 -0.04
CA ARG A 50 -8.11 1.13 0.62
C ARG A 50 -8.66 2.51 0.28
N LEU A 51 -7.81 3.54 0.28
CA LEU A 51 -8.21 4.88 -0.14
C LEU A 51 -8.67 4.92 -1.59
N VAL A 52 -7.96 4.20 -2.47
CA VAL A 52 -8.35 4.05 -3.88
C VAL A 52 -9.68 3.31 -3.98
N GLU A 53 -9.90 2.22 -3.27
CA GLU A 53 -11.20 1.56 -3.21
C GLU A 53 -12.31 2.52 -2.75
N GLU A 54 -12.10 3.23 -1.65
CA GLU A 54 -13.10 4.10 -1.05
C GLU A 54 -13.41 5.34 -1.90
N HIS A 55 -12.45 5.88 -2.66
CA HIS A 55 -12.66 7.10 -3.46
C HIS A 55 -12.93 6.82 -4.93
N VAL A 56 -12.32 5.78 -5.51
CA VAL A 56 -12.45 5.46 -6.94
C VAL A 56 -13.64 4.54 -7.19
N SER A 57 -13.96 3.59 -6.30
CA SER A 57 -15.16 2.76 -6.49
C SER A 57 -16.49 3.53 -6.52
N PRO A 58 -16.75 4.55 -5.67
CA PRO A 58 -17.97 5.35 -5.80
C PRO A 58 -17.96 6.24 -7.05
N LEU A 59 -16.78 6.70 -7.49
CA LEU A 59 -16.65 7.49 -8.72
C LEU A 59 -16.94 6.63 -9.95
N VAL A 60 -16.35 5.45 -10.06
CA VAL A 60 -16.62 4.48 -11.13
C VAL A 60 -18.07 4.00 -11.08
N GLY A 61 -18.60 3.70 -9.89
CA GLY A 61 -19.99 3.33 -9.71
C GLY A 61 -20.95 4.43 -10.17
N ARG A 62 -20.69 5.69 -9.79
CA ARG A 62 -21.46 6.86 -10.22
C ARG A 62 -21.34 7.10 -11.72
N LEU A 63 -20.16 6.87 -12.31
CA LEU A 63 -19.93 7.01 -13.74
C LEU A 63 -20.69 5.94 -14.53
N MET A 64 -20.64 4.68 -14.08
CA MET A 64 -21.43 3.57 -14.65
C MET A 64 -22.94 3.79 -14.51
N LEU A 65 -23.40 4.32 -13.37
CA LEU A 65 -24.80 4.69 -13.16
C LEU A 65 -25.23 5.79 -14.14
N SER A 66 -24.39 6.83 -14.29
CA SER A 66 -24.66 7.95 -15.21
C SER A 66 -24.60 7.54 -16.69
N ALA A 67 -23.79 6.54 -17.02
CA ALA A 67 -23.69 5.96 -18.36
C ALA A 67 -24.81 4.93 -18.66
N GLY A 68 -25.71 4.66 -17.70
CA GLY A 68 -26.85 3.76 -17.89
C GLY A 68 -26.50 2.27 -18.04
N LEU A 69 -25.25 1.89 -17.75
CA LEU A 69 -24.74 0.51 -17.88
C LEU A 69 -25.30 -0.45 -16.82
N THR A 70 -25.81 0.08 -15.70
CA THR A 70 -26.43 -0.69 -14.61
C THR A 70 -27.95 -0.55 -14.65
N ARG A 71 -28.61 -1.32 -15.53
CA ARG A 71 -30.09 -1.40 -15.63
C ARG A 71 -30.68 -2.62 -14.90
N GLY A 72 -29.86 -3.48 -14.32
CA GLY A 72 -30.29 -4.72 -13.64
C GLY A 72 -30.33 -4.57 -12.13
N ARG A 73 -31.51 -4.80 -11.53
CA ARG A 73 -31.64 -5.00 -10.08
C ARG A 73 -31.14 -6.42 -9.75
N PRO A 74 -30.25 -6.62 -8.78
CA PRO A 74 -29.92 -7.97 -8.32
C PRO A 74 -31.16 -8.62 -7.74
N VAL A 75 -31.62 -9.71 -8.37
CA VAL A 75 -32.69 -10.55 -7.83
C VAL A 75 -32.02 -11.55 -6.90
N TYR A 76 -32.08 -11.28 -5.60
CA TYR A 76 -31.70 -12.25 -4.60
C TYR A 76 -32.84 -13.27 -4.52
N GLY A 77 -32.56 -14.51 -4.97
CA GLY A 77 -33.48 -15.62 -4.82
C GLY A 77 -33.63 -16.02 -3.35
N PRO A 78 -34.77 -16.62 -2.97
CA PRO A 78 -35.00 -17.12 -1.61
C PRO A 78 -34.00 -18.20 -1.18
#